data_AF-A0A1M7GC96-F1
#
_entry.id   AF-A0A1M7GC96-F1
#
_cell.length_a   1.000
_cell.length_b   1.000
_cell.length_c   1.000
_cell.angle_alpha   90.00
_cell.angle_beta   90.00
_cell.angle_gamma   90.00
#
_symmetry.space_group_name_H-M   'P 1'
#
loop_
_entity.id
_entity.type
_entity.pdbx_description
1 polymer ?
#
loop_
_entity_poly.entity_id
_entity_poly.type
_entity_poly.pdbx_seq_one_letter_code
_entity_poly.pdbx_strand_id
1 'polypeptide(L)'
;MSSSSNTSIASKARTKAEADFATWLMMAKLGGFDDLPSNAQRFLTNYRTRLETMSEAESTAVAVREVYCAYYNEMGGVGAAPEPKARTSTTEGKARRFQRGPKPQPGLSAARHSTMPMIRKSLSALLIFASMVALIVAYIFLTQ
;
A
#
# COMPACT_ATOMS: atom_id res chain seq x y z
N MET A 1 -11.49 -21.71 26.06
CA MET A 1 -11.91 -20.66 25.10
C MET A 1 -11.88 -21.21 23.68
N SER A 2 -12.87 -20.89 22.87
CA SER A 2 -13.15 -21.53 21.57
C SER A 2 -12.15 -21.12 20.48
N SER A 3 -11.58 -22.07 19.73
CA SER A 3 -10.63 -21.84 18.63
C SER A 3 -11.11 -20.88 17.53
N SER A 4 -12.43 -20.68 17.43
CA SER A 4 -13.04 -19.69 16.54
C SER A 4 -12.71 -18.24 16.93
N SER A 5 -12.59 -17.94 18.22
CA SER A 5 -12.23 -16.59 18.69
C SER A 5 -10.79 -16.27 18.32
N ASN A 6 -9.85 -17.19 18.56
CA ASN A 6 -8.44 -17.03 18.21
C ASN A 6 -8.23 -16.82 16.70
N THR A 7 -8.96 -17.54 15.85
CA THR A 7 -8.89 -17.33 14.39
C THR A 7 -9.40 -15.94 13.99
N SER A 8 -10.47 -15.46 14.61
CA SER A 8 -11.01 -14.11 14.35
C SER A 8 -10.11 -12.99 14.86
N ILE A 9 -9.42 -13.21 15.97
CA ILE A 9 -8.42 -12.28 16.52
C ILE A 9 -7.21 -12.22 15.59
N ALA A 10 -6.71 -13.38 15.12
CA ALA A 10 -5.60 -13.44 14.17
C ALA A 10 -5.89 -12.68 12.88
N SER A 11 -7.09 -12.84 12.29
CA SER A 11 -7.43 -12.13 11.06
C SER A 11 -7.55 -10.61 11.25
N LYS A 12 -8.11 -10.16 12.40
CA LYS A 12 -8.17 -8.74 12.77
C LYS A 12 -6.79 -8.15 13.03
N ALA A 13 -5.98 -8.81 13.85
CA ALA A 13 -4.62 -8.39 14.18
C ALA A 13 -3.77 -8.24 12.91
N ARG A 14 -3.86 -9.20 11.98
CA ARG A 14 -3.12 -9.14 10.72
C ARG A 14 -3.55 -7.95 9.86
N THR A 15 -4.85 -7.76 9.69
CA THR A 15 -5.37 -6.66 8.86
C THR A 15 -4.97 -5.31 9.44
N LYS A 16 -5.02 -5.18 10.77
CA LYS A 16 -4.55 -3.98 11.48
C LYS A 16 -3.05 -3.78 11.32
N ALA A 17 -2.25 -4.84 11.46
CA ALA A 17 -0.79 -4.77 11.31
C ALA A 17 -0.36 -4.33 9.91
N GLU A 18 -0.96 -4.91 8.86
CA GLU A 18 -0.69 -4.53 7.47
C GLU A 18 -1.03 -3.04 7.21
N ALA A 19 -2.18 -2.58 7.69
CA ALA A 19 -2.63 -1.20 7.53
C ALA A 19 -1.74 -0.21 8.29
N ASP A 20 -1.54 -0.44 9.59
CA ASP A 20 -0.78 0.45 10.45
C ASP A 20 0.68 0.54 10.00
N PHE A 21 1.31 -0.59 9.62
CA PHE A 21 2.68 -0.59 9.12
C PHE A 21 2.83 0.25 7.85
N ALA A 22 1.90 0.13 6.89
CA ALA A 22 1.92 0.93 5.67
C ALA A 22 1.74 2.43 5.98
N THR A 23 0.84 2.77 6.91
CA THR A 23 0.64 4.16 7.36
C THR A 23 1.89 4.72 8.03
N TRP A 24 2.53 3.95 8.93
CA TRP A 24 3.75 4.39 9.61
C TRP A 24 4.90 4.58 8.63
N LEU A 25 5.06 3.67 7.67
CA LEU A 25 6.08 3.80 6.63
C LEU A 25 5.85 5.06 5.79
N MET A 26 4.59 5.39 5.47
CA MET A 26 4.23 6.62 4.78
C MET A 26 4.56 7.86 5.62
N MET A 27 4.17 7.89 6.89
CA MET A 27 4.46 9.02 7.79
C MET A 27 5.96 9.26 7.95
N ALA A 28 6.73 8.17 8.13
CA ALA A 28 8.18 8.25 8.21
C ALA A 28 8.82 8.80 6.91
N LYS A 29 8.27 8.45 5.74
CA LYS A 29 8.72 8.99 4.44
C LYS A 29 8.41 10.48 4.29
N LEU A 30 7.38 10.99 4.96
CA LEU A 30 7.02 12.41 4.97
C LEU A 30 7.78 13.23 6.03
N GLY A 31 8.75 12.63 6.72
CA GLY A 31 9.52 13.27 7.78
C GLY A 31 8.87 13.20 9.17
N GLY A 32 7.67 12.66 9.29
CA GLY A 32 6.95 12.50 10.56
C GLY A 32 7.33 11.24 11.34
N PHE A 33 8.61 10.86 11.36
CA PHE A 33 9.04 9.65 12.07
C PHE A 33 8.97 9.84 13.60
N ASP A 34 9.39 11.00 14.09
CA ASP A 34 9.43 11.29 15.53
C ASP A 34 8.03 11.49 16.14
N ASP A 35 7.04 11.82 15.29
CA ASP A 35 5.63 11.94 15.67
C ASP A 35 4.91 10.58 15.80
N LEU A 36 5.55 9.49 15.37
CA LEU A 36 4.97 8.15 15.47
C LEU A 36 4.98 7.64 16.92
N PRO A 37 4.02 6.77 17.30
CA PRO A 37 4.07 6.06 18.57
C PRO A 37 5.39 5.29 18.77
N SER A 38 5.87 5.18 20.00
CA SER A 38 7.19 4.57 20.30
C SER A 38 7.31 3.12 19.82
N ASN A 39 6.21 2.35 19.81
CA ASN A 39 6.20 1.00 19.24
C ASN A 39 6.42 1.01 17.72
N ALA A 40 5.75 1.92 17.00
CA ALA A 40 5.90 2.10 15.56
C ALA A 40 7.31 2.52 15.18
N GLN A 41 7.90 3.47 15.92
CA GLN A 41 9.30 3.87 15.73
C GLN A 41 10.24 2.66 15.85
N ARG A 42 10.07 1.83 16.89
CA ARG A 42 10.87 0.61 17.08
C ARG A 42 10.72 -0.38 15.92
N PHE A 43 9.50 -0.65 15.46
CA PHE A 43 9.27 -1.55 14.33
C PHE A 43 9.92 -1.03 13.04
N LEU A 44 9.82 0.27 12.77
CA LEU A 44 10.42 0.90 11.60
C LEU A 44 11.96 0.96 11.67
N THR A 45 12.54 1.16 12.86
CA THR A 45 13.98 1.07 13.06
C THR A 45 14.49 -0.34 12.76
N ASN A 46 13.85 -1.37 13.34
CA ASN A 46 14.20 -2.77 13.05
C ASN A 46 14.03 -3.11 11.56
N TYR A 47 12.97 -2.60 10.93
CA TYR A 47 12.75 -2.74 9.50
C TYR A 47 13.89 -2.13 8.68
N ARG A 48 14.35 -0.91 9.01
CA ARG A 48 15.47 -0.25 8.33
C ARG A 48 16.77 -1.05 8.47
N THR A 49 17.10 -1.52 9.67
CA THR A 49 18.29 -2.37 9.88
C THR A 49 18.23 -3.63 9.02
N ARG A 50 17.05 -4.22 8.86
CA ARG A 50 16.87 -5.41 8.00
C ARG A 50 17.08 -5.12 6.52
N LEU A 51 16.69 -3.94 6.03
CA LEU A 51 16.92 -3.54 4.64
C LEU A 51 18.39 -3.53 4.23
N GLU A 52 19.33 -3.49 5.18
CA GLU A 52 20.77 -3.58 4.90
C GLU A 52 21.21 -4.99 4.47
N THR A 53 20.42 -6.02 4.82
CA THR A 53 20.81 -7.44 4.66
C THR A 53 19.81 -8.28 3.87
N MET A 54 18.56 -7.85 3.73
CA MET A 54 17.51 -8.59 3.03
C MET A 54 16.68 -7.67 2.13
N SER A 55 15.88 -8.26 1.23
CA SER A 55 15.05 -7.49 0.31
C SER A 55 13.96 -6.69 1.02
N GLU A 56 13.42 -5.67 0.36
CA GLU A 56 12.30 -4.87 0.88
C GLU A 56 11.07 -5.74 1.17
N ALA A 57 10.77 -6.69 0.29
CA ALA A 57 9.64 -7.60 0.43
C ALA A 57 9.78 -8.51 1.65
N GLU A 58 10.97 -9.09 1.86
CA GLU A 58 11.26 -9.93 3.02
C GLU A 58 11.25 -9.10 4.32
N SER A 59 11.88 -7.93 4.30
CA SER A 59 11.90 -7.00 5.44
C SER A 59 10.48 -6.60 5.84
N THR A 60 9.62 -6.33 4.86
CA THR A 60 8.22 -5.97 5.08
C THR A 60 7.43 -7.14 5.65
N ALA A 61 7.61 -8.34 5.10
CA ALA A 61 6.93 -9.53 5.60
C ALA A 61 7.29 -9.80 7.07
N VAL A 62 8.57 -9.66 7.44
CA VAL A 62 9.04 -9.82 8.82
C VAL A 62 8.47 -8.71 9.71
N ALA A 63 8.54 -7.45 9.30
CA ALA A 63 8.05 -6.34 10.10
C ALA A 63 6.53 -6.43 10.35
N VAL A 64 5.74 -6.72 9.31
CA VAL A 64 4.29 -6.94 9.44
C VAL A 64 4.00 -8.12 10.36
N ARG A 65 4.78 -9.20 10.31
CA ARG A 65 4.63 -10.36 11.21
C ARG A 65 4.91 -9.98 12.67
N GLU A 66 5.93 -9.17 12.93
CA GLU A 66 6.22 -8.66 14.28
C GLU A 66 5.08 -7.81 14.83
N VAL A 67 4.57 -6.87 14.04
CA VAL A 67 3.41 -6.03 14.42
C VAL A 67 2.16 -6.89 14.62
N TYR A 68 1.93 -7.86 13.75
CA TYR A 68 0.84 -8.82 13.86
C TYR A 68 0.88 -9.59 15.18
N CYS A 69 2.04 -10.13 15.57
CA CYS A 69 2.19 -10.85 16.83
C CYS A 69 1.88 -9.96 18.04
N ALA A 70 2.34 -8.69 18.02
CA ALA A 70 2.03 -7.73 19.07
C ALA A 70 0.52 -7.50 19.20
N TYR A 71 -0.16 -7.22 18.08
CA TYR A 71 -1.61 -7.02 18.07
C TYR A 71 -2.41 -8.28 18.40
N TYR A 72 -1.94 -9.46 17.99
CA TYR A 72 -2.57 -10.71 18.33
C TYR A 72 -2.64 -10.90 19.85
N ASN A 73 -1.51 -10.66 20.53
CA ASN A 73 -1.42 -10.76 21.98
C ASN A 73 -2.25 -9.68 22.67
N GLU A 74 -2.18 -8.43 22.20
CA GLU A 74 -2.96 -7.30 22.75
C GLU A 74 -4.48 -7.52 22.63
N MET A 75 -4.93 -8.15 21.54
CA MET A 75 -6.34 -8.48 21.32
C MET A 75 -6.81 -9.75 22.08
N GLY A 76 -5.98 -10.30 22.96
CA GLY A 76 -6.32 -11.47 23.78
C GLY A 76 -6.17 -12.81 23.04
N GLY A 77 -5.37 -12.85 21.98
CA GLY A 77 -4.96 -14.10 21.34
C GLY A 77 -4.14 -14.96 22.31
N VAL A 78 -4.42 -16.26 22.36
CA VAL A 78 -3.76 -17.19 23.29
C VAL A 78 -2.85 -18.15 22.53
N GLY A 79 -1.60 -18.28 23.01
CA GLY A 79 -0.58 -19.13 22.40
C GLY A 79 0.16 -18.43 21.26
N ALA A 80 0.94 -19.20 20.48
CA ALA A 80 1.64 -18.66 19.33
C ALA A 80 0.64 -18.14 18.29
N ALA A 81 0.85 -16.91 17.81
CA ALA A 81 0.03 -16.32 16.76
C ALA A 81 0.04 -17.26 15.52
N PRO A 82 -1.12 -17.69 15.01
CA PRO A 82 -1.18 -18.58 13.85
C PRO A 82 -0.40 -17.99 12.68
N GLU A 83 0.36 -18.83 11.97
CA GLU A 83 1.13 -18.40 10.82
C GLU A 83 0.20 -17.77 9.77
N PRO A 84 0.44 -16.51 9.37
CA PRO A 84 -0.39 -15.85 8.38
C PRO A 84 -0.17 -16.53 7.04
N LYS A 85 -1.19 -17.27 6.55
CA LYS A 85 -1.16 -17.82 5.18
C LYS A 85 -0.81 -16.69 4.20
N ALA A 86 0.20 -16.90 3.35
CA ALA A 86 0.57 -15.93 2.33
C ALA A 86 -0.68 -15.55 1.54
N ARG A 87 -1.06 -14.27 1.58
CA ARG A 87 -2.12 -13.77 0.70
C ARG A 87 -1.47 -13.74 -0.67
N THR A 88 -1.89 -14.64 -1.56
CA THR A 88 -1.66 -14.45 -2.98
C THR A 88 -2.21 -13.07 -3.32
N SER A 89 -1.35 -12.16 -3.75
CA SER A 89 -1.77 -10.85 -4.23
C SER A 89 -2.70 -11.09 -5.42
N THR A 90 -4.02 -11.06 -5.19
CA THR A 90 -4.99 -10.94 -6.27
C THR A 90 -4.95 -9.48 -6.73
N THR A 91 -3.82 -9.09 -7.34
CA THR A 91 -3.77 -7.98 -8.27
C THR A 91 -4.35 -8.52 -9.57
N GLU A 92 -5.67 -8.61 -9.64
CA GLU A 92 -6.41 -8.61 -10.89
C GLU A 92 -7.83 -8.14 -10.58
N GLY A 93 -8.22 -7.05 -11.24
CA GLY A 93 -9.46 -6.34 -10.99
C GLY A 93 -10.67 -7.26 -11.07
N LYS A 94 -11.24 -7.60 -9.92
CA LYS A 94 -12.63 -8.03 -9.84
C LYS A 94 -13.25 -7.46 -8.59
N ALA A 95 -13.70 -6.21 -8.71
CA ALA A 95 -14.67 -5.63 -7.80
C ALA A 95 -15.82 -6.62 -7.63
N ARG A 96 -15.86 -7.31 -6.48
CA ARG A 96 -16.97 -8.18 -6.12
C ARG A 96 -18.11 -7.27 -5.72
N ARG A 97 -18.86 -6.82 -6.73
CA ARG A 97 -20.11 -6.08 -6.63
C ARG A 97 -20.99 -6.79 -5.59
N PHE A 98 -21.23 -6.14 -4.47
CA PHE A 98 -22.26 -6.55 -3.51
C PHE A 98 -23.57 -6.69 -4.30
N GLN A 99 -24.05 -7.93 -4.45
CA GLN A 99 -25.34 -8.20 -5.08
C GLN A 99 -26.45 -7.75 -4.13
N ARG A 100 -27.04 -6.61 -4.42
CA ARG A 100 -28.34 -6.20 -3.86
C ARG A 100 -29.36 -6.16 -5.00
N GLY A 101 -30.14 -7.24 -5.11
CA GLY A 101 -31.51 -7.38 -5.63
C GLY A 101 -31.88 -6.83 -7.02
N PRO A 102 -32.61 -7.60 -7.87
CA PRO A 102 -33.07 -7.13 -9.18
C PRO A 102 -34.39 -6.36 -9.06
N LYS A 103 -34.51 -5.21 -9.74
CA LYS A 103 -35.82 -4.67 -10.14
C LYS A 103 -35.68 -3.78 -11.41
N PRO A 104 -36.67 -3.79 -12.32
CA PRO A 104 -36.45 -3.68 -13.77
C PRO A 104 -36.53 -2.25 -14.31
N GLN A 105 -35.85 -2.02 -15.44
CA GLN A 105 -36.07 -0.89 -16.36
C GLN A 105 -37.43 -1.05 -17.07
N PRO A 106 -38.08 0.04 -17.53
CA PRO A 106 -37.83 0.56 -18.89
C PRO A 106 -37.97 2.09 -19.04
N GLY A 107 -37.31 2.69 -20.05
CA GLY A 107 -37.58 4.08 -20.42
C GLY A 107 -36.58 4.75 -21.36
N LEU A 108 -36.65 4.37 -22.64
CA LEU A 108 -36.41 5.13 -23.89
C LEU A 108 -35.59 6.46 -23.86
N SER A 109 -34.49 6.41 -24.63
CA SER A 109 -34.04 7.36 -25.67
C SER A 109 -34.14 8.88 -25.43
N ALA A 110 -32.98 9.56 -25.45
CA ALA A 110 -32.64 10.53 -26.50
C ALA A 110 -31.27 11.20 -26.29
N ALA A 111 -30.50 11.23 -27.39
CA ALA A 111 -29.74 12.38 -27.90
C ALA A 111 -28.42 12.85 -27.23
N ARG A 112 -27.36 12.66 -28.04
CA ARG A 112 -26.30 13.62 -28.43
C ARG A 112 -24.97 13.63 -27.64
N HIS A 113 -23.98 13.04 -28.32
CA HIS A 113 -22.65 13.59 -28.61
C HIS A 113 -21.90 14.38 -27.52
N SER A 114 -20.83 13.77 -27.02
CA SER A 114 -19.53 14.45 -26.94
C SER A 114 -18.41 13.41 -27.05
N THR A 115 -17.84 13.32 -28.25
CA THR A 115 -16.60 12.59 -28.53
C THR A 115 -15.45 13.42 -27.97
N MET A 116 -15.03 13.16 -26.74
CA MET A 116 -13.79 13.72 -26.17
C MET A 116 -12.61 12.87 -26.68
N PRO A 117 -11.65 13.44 -27.43
CA PRO A 117 -10.53 12.69 -27.96
C PRO A 117 -9.52 12.38 -26.85
N MET A 118 -9.35 11.10 -26.54
CA MET A 118 -8.16 10.60 -25.83
C MET A 118 -6.94 10.73 -26.74
N ILE A 119 -6.19 11.84 -26.66
CA ILE A 119 -4.83 12.07 -27.20
C ILE A 119 -4.46 13.44 -26.56
N ARG A 120 -3.55 13.63 -25.59
CA ARG A 120 -2.08 13.72 -25.70
C ARG A 120 -1.49 13.78 -24.26
N LYS A 121 -0.91 12.69 -23.74
CA LYS A 121 -0.11 12.75 -22.49
C LYS A 121 1.39 12.58 -22.76
N SER A 122 1.74 11.88 -23.85
CA SER A 122 3.12 11.59 -24.24
C SER A 122 3.87 12.80 -24.80
N LEU A 123 3.20 13.75 -25.44
CA LEU A 123 3.84 14.96 -25.98
C LEU A 123 4.37 15.88 -24.87
N SER A 124 3.68 15.95 -23.72
CA SER A 124 4.12 16.82 -22.62
C SER A 124 5.39 16.28 -21.96
N ALA A 125 5.49 14.97 -21.75
CA ALA A 125 6.68 14.33 -21.18
C ALA A 125 7.92 14.46 -22.08
N LEU A 126 7.77 14.27 -23.39
CA LEU A 126 8.88 14.38 -24.34
C LEU A 126 9.45 15.80 -24.41
N LEU A 127 8.58 16.82 -24.35
CA LEU A 127 9.01 18.23 -24.34
C LEU A 127 9.77 18.60 -23.07
N ILE A 128 9.33 18.08 -21.92
CA ILE A 128 10.03 18.28 -20.64
C ILE A 128 11.43 17.64 -20.70
N PHE A 129 11.52 16.41 -21.21
CA PHE A 129 12.79 15.70 -21.33
C PHE A 129 13.76 16.41 -22.28
N ALA A 130 13.29 16.80 -23.47
CA ALA A 130 14.11 17.54 -24.44
C ALA A 130 14.61 18.88 -23.87
N SER A 131 13.74 19.62 -23.16
CA SER A 131 14.11 20.86 -22.49
C SER A 131 15.18 20.66 -21.40
N MET A 132 15.03 19.62 -20.57
CA MET A 132 15.99 19.31 -19.51
C MET A 132 17.39 18.98 -20.07
N VAL A 133 17.45 18.17 -21.15
CA VAL A 133 18.72 17.81 -21.80
C VAL A 133 19.40 19.05 -22.38
N ALA A 134 18.64 19.93 -23.05
CA ALA A 134 19.19 21.17 -23.60
C ALA A 134 19.80 22.08 -22.52
N LEU A 135 19.15 22.22 -21.36
CA LEU A 135 19.66 23.00 -20.23
C LEU A 135 20.96 22.40 -19.67
N ILE A 136 21.05 21.08 -19.53
CA ILE A 136 22.27 20.40 -19.05
C ILE A 136 23.42 20.62 -20.02
N VAL A 137 23.20 20.47 -21.32
CA VAL A 137 24.25 20.67 -22.34
C VAL A 137 24.71 22.13 -22.36
N ALA A 138 23.78 23.10 -22.30
CA ALA A 138 24.13 24.51 -22.25
C ALA A 138 24.92 24.87 -20.97
N TYR A 139 24.53 24.29 -19.83
CA TYR A 139 25.25 24.48 -18.57
C TYR A 139 26.67 23.91 -18.63
N ILE A 140 26.85 22.70 -19.16
CA ILE A 140 28.18 22.10 -19.36
C ILE A 140 29.03 22.98 -20.28
N PHE A 141 28.46 23.45 -21.39
CA PHE A 141 29.18 24.30 -22.34
C PHE A 141 29.56 25.68 -21.76
N LEU A 142 28.77 26.22 -20.83
CA LEU A 142 29.07 27.48 -20.16
C LEU A 142 30.07 27.33 -19.00
N THR A 143 30.24 26.11 -18.48
CA THR A 143 31.13 25.81 -17.35
C THR A 143 32.44 25.14 -17.75
N GLN A 144 32.61 24.80 -19.04
CA GLN A 144 33.90 24.51 -19.67
C GLN A 144 34.47 25.77 -20.32
#